data_AF-A0A5E7AJP0-F1
#
_entry.id   AF-A0A5E7AJP0-F1
#
_cell.length_a   1.000
_cell.length_b   1.000
_cell.length_c   1.000
_cell.angle_alpha   90.00
_cell.angle_beta   90.00
_cell.angle_gamma   90.00
#
_symmetry.space_group_name_H-M   'P 1'
#
loop_
_entity.id
_entity.type
_entity.pdbx_description
1 polymer ?
#
loop_
_entity_poly.entity_id
_entity_poly.type
_entity_poly.pdbx_seq_one_letter_code
_entity_poly.pdbx_strand_id
1 'polypeptide(L)' 'MQLKSGNLGQVIGGIKARCTQAVNRKTGSRGPLWQTGYHDRAIRDGEDLKPFARYIVANPLRAGLVKKIGDYPLWDACWL' A
#
# COMPACT_ATOMS: atom_id res chain seq x y z
N MET A 1 -1.71 9.18 -10.73
CA MET A 1 -2.46 10.23 -10.00
C MET A 1 -1.44 11.14 -9.32
N GLN A 2 -1.34 12.40 -9.74
CA GLN A 2 -0.43 13.38 -9.12
C GLN A 2 -1.18 14.19 -8.06
N LEU A 3 -0.53 14.50 -6.94
CA LEU A 3 -1.11 15.38 -5.93
C LEU A 3 -1.14 16.81 -6.48
N LYS A 4 -2.35 17.35 -6.68
CA LYS A 4 -2.55 18.73 -7.13
C LYS A 4 -2.42 19.75 -5.99
N SER A 5 -2.62 19.31 -4.75
CA SER A 5 -2.55 20.12 -3.54
C SER A 5 -2.32 19.24 -2.31
N GLY A 6 -1.66 19.78 -1.27
CA GLY A 6 -1.35 19.06 -0.04
C GLY A 6 -0.11 18.18 -0.14
N ASN A 7 0.25 17.52 0.96
CA ASN A 7 1.39 16.60 1.02
C ASN A 7 0.95 15.13 1.11
N LEU A 8 1.88 14.22 0.83
CA LEU A 8 1.64 12.79 0.86
C LEU A 8 1.10 12.31 2.22
N GLY A 9 1.60 12.87 3.33
CA GLY A 9 1.16 12.53 4.67
C GLY A 9 -0.32 12.81 4.93
N GLN A 10 -0.86 13.90 4.40
CA GLN A 10 -2.30 14.22 4.50
C GLN A 10 -3.16 13.18 3.77
N VAL A 11 -2.73 12.76 2.59
CA VAL A 11 -3.44 11.75 1.80
C VAL A 11 -3.41 10.39 2.49
N ILE A 12 -2.22 9.95 2.92
CA ILE A 12 -2.06 8.67 3.63
C ILE A 12 -2.84 8.69 4.94
N GLY A 13 -2.80 9.79 5.70
CA GLY A 13 -3.59 9.96 6.92
C GLY A 13 -5.10 9.82 6.66
N GLY A 14 -5.61 10.47 5.62
CA GLY A 14 -7.01 10.37 5.23
C GLY A 14 -7.43 8.95 4.79
N ILE A 15 -6.57 8.22 4.08
CA ILE A 15 -6.82 6.82 3.71
C ILE A 15 -6.85 5.94 4.96
N LYS A 16 -5.82 6.04 5.82
CA LYS A 16 -5.72 5.27 7.06
C LYS A 16 -6.94 5.49 7.95
N ALA A 17 -7.39 6.72 8.10
CA ALA A 17 -8.57 7.06 8.90
C ALA A 17 -9.85 6.39 8.37
N ARG A 18 -10.13 6.52 7.06
CA ARG A 18 -11.33 5.92 6.44
C ARG A 18 -11.32 4.41 6.52
N CYS A 19 -10.19 3.77 6.23
CA CYS A 19 -10.04 2.31 6.35
C CYS A 19 -10.24 1.85 7.80
N THR A 20 -9.64 2.56 8.78
CA THR A 20 -9.81 2.24 10.21
C THR A 20 -11.28 2.27 10.61
N GLN A 21 -12.00 3.33 10.23
CA GLN A 21 -13.42 3.46 10.52
C GLN A 21 -14.24 2.33 9.88
N ALA A 22 -14.00 2.02 8.61
CA ALA A 22 -14.71 0.98 7.89
C ALA A 22 -14.47 -0.42 8.47
N VAL A 23 -13.21 -0.76 8.78
CA VAL A 23 -12.82 -2.04 9.37
C VAL A 23 -13.36 -2.18 10.78
N ASN A 24 -13.20 -1.17 11.63
CA ASN A 24 -13.72 -1.18 13.01
C ASN A 24 -15.24 -1.34 13.03
N ARG A 25 -15.96 -0.63 12.14
CA ARG A 25 -17.42 -0.79 12.01
C ARG A 25 -17.82 -2.20 11.56
N LYS A 26 -17.12 -2.77 10.59
CA LYS A 26 -17.42 -4.12 10.08
C LYS A 26 -17.10 -5.24 11.07
N THR A 27 -16.09 -5.06 11.91
CA THR A 27 -15.60 -6.10 12.84
C THR A 27 -16.11 -5.92 14.27
N GLY A 28 -16.80 -4.81 14.59
CA GLY A 28 -17.18 -4.47 15.96
C GLY A 28 -16.01 -4.01 16.84
N SER A 29 -14.81 -3.89 16.28
CA SER A 29 -13.59 -3.51 16.99
C SER A 29 -13.51 -2.00 17.22
N ARG A 30 -12.61 -1.58 18.12
CA ARG A 30 -12.26 -0.17 18.36
C ARG A 30 -10.75 -0.05 18.53
N GLY A 31 -10.22 1.14 18.22
CA GLY A 31 -8.81 1.46 18.42
C GLY A 31 -8.02 1.58 17.11
N PRO A 32 -6.68 1.72 17.22
CA PRO A 32 -5.81 1.93 16.09
C PRO A 32 -5.69 0.66 15.24
N LEU A 33 -5.81 0.82 13.92
CA LEU A 33 -5.59 -0.27 12.96
C LEU A 33 -4.17 -0.28 12.38
N TRP A 34 -3.52 0.89 12.33
CA TRP A 34 -2.27 1.08 11.59
C TRP A 34 -1.10 1.38 12.54
N GLN A 35 0.10 0.95 12.14
CA GLN A 35 1.34 1.48 12.70
C GLN A 35 1.44 3.00 12.46
N THR A 36 2.03 3.70 13.43
CA THR A 36 2.35 5.13 13.37
C THR A 36 3.30 5.44 12.20
N GLY A 37 3.05 6.54 11.50
CA GLY A 37 3.87 7.00 10.36
C GLY A 37 3.57 6.25 9.06
N TYR A 38 4.38 6.48 8.04
CA TYR A 38 4.36 5.75 6.78
C TYR A 38 5.77 5.79 6.17
N HIS A 39 6.07 4.84 5.30
CA HIS A 39 7.34 4.82 4.56
C HIS A 39 7.09 5.30 3.14
N ASP A 40 7.77 6.37 2.74
CA ASP A 40 7.78 6.85 1.36
C ASP A 40 9.21 6.89 0.80
N ARG A 41 9.30 6.70 -0.52
CA ARG A 41 10.52 6.87 -1.28
C ARG A 41 10.16 7.55 -2.58
N ALA A 42 10.67 8.76 -2.79
CA ALA A 42 10.55 9.45 -4.06
C ALA A 42 11.38 8.73 -5.13
N ILE A 43 10.75 8.37 -6.24
CA ILE A 43 11.42 7.87 -7.44
C ILE A 43 11.71 9.08 -8.32
N ARG A 44 12.96 9.23 -8.75
CA ARG A 44 13.40 10.41 -9.51
C ARG A 44 13.17 10.22 -11.01
N ASP A 45 13.09 11.34 -11.71
CA ASP A 45 13.03 11.32 -13.17
C ASP A 45 14.25 10.61 -13.75
N GLY A 46 14.01 9.70 -14.71
CA GLY A 46 15.03 8.87 -15.33
C GLY A 46 15.33 7.54 -14.62
N GLU A 47 14.76 7.30 -13.43
CA GLU A 47 14.83 5.97 -12.81
C GLU A 47 13.76 5.04 -13.40
N ASP A 48 14.14 3.78 -13.68
CA ASP A 48 13.20 2.77 -14.14
C ASP A 48 12.21 2.41 -13.01
N LEU A 49 10.92 2.42 -13.31
CA LEU A 49 9.85 2.03 -12.39
C LEU A 49 9.77 0.50 -12.21
N LYS A 50 10.26 -0.26 -13.19
CA LYS A 50 10.12 -1.73 -13.25
C LYS A 50 10.72 -2.45 -12.03
N PRO A 51 11.89 -2.08 -11.49
CA PRO A 51 12.42 -2.68 -10.27
C PRO A 51 11.49 -2.48 -9.05
N PHE A 52 10.87 -1.31 -8.93
CA PHE A 52 9.94 -1.01 -7.83
C PHE A 52 8.63 -1.78 -7.96
N ALA A 53 8.07 -1.87 -9.17
CA ALA A 53 6.90 -2.69 -9.45
C ALA A 53 7.16 -4.17 -9.12
N ARG A 54 8.30 -4.71 -9.58
CA ARG A 54 8.73 -6.09 -9.24
C ARG A 54 8.88 -6.30 -7.73
N TYR A 55 9.42 -5.33 -7.01
CA TYR A 55 9.52 -5.40 -5.56
C TYR A 55 8.14 -5.52 -4.90
N ILE A 56 7.18 -4.68 -5.30
CA ILE A 56 5.82 -4.70 -4.74
C ILE A 56 5.14 -6.04 -5.00
N VAL A 57 5.21 -6.53 -6.25
CA VAL A 57 4.59 -7.80 -6.68
C VAL A 57 5.21 -9.01 -5.98
N ALA A 58 6.51 -8.95 -5.66
CA ALA A 58 7.21 -10.01 -4.94
C ALA A 58 7.02 -9.96 -3.42
N ASN A 59 6.43 -8.91 -2.84
CA ASN A 59 6.28 -8.78 -1.38
C ASN A 59 5.49 -9.93 -0.73
N PRO A 60 4.36 -10.41 -1.29
CA PRO A 60 3.64 -11.55 -0.72
C PRO A 60 4.51 -12.82 -0.63
N LEU A 61 5.33 -13.08 -1.66
CA LEU A 61 6.28 -14.19 -1.67
C LEU A 61 7.36 -14.01 -0.61
N ARG A 62 7.96 -12.82 -0.53
CA ARG A 62 8.99 -12.49 0.49
C ARG A 62 8.48 -12.55 1.92
N ALA A 63 7.21 -12.21 2.13
CA ALA A 63 6.54 -12.30 3.42
C ALA A 63 6.08 -13.73 3.77
N GLY A 64 6.28 -14.70 2.87
CA GLY A 64 5.87 -16.10 3.09
C GLY A 64 4.35 -16.32 3.03
N LEU A 65 3.58 -15.35 2.52
CA LEU A 65 2.12 -15.46 2.40
C LEU A 65 1.71 -16.45 1.29
N VAL A 66 2.56 -16.63 0.29
CA VAL A 66 2.32 -17.50 -0.87
C VAL A 66 3.61 -18.22 -1.29
N LYS A 67 3.48 -19.36 -1.99
CA LYS A 67 4.62 -20.10 -2.55
C LYS A 67 4.97 -19.65 -3.96
N LYS A 68 3.99 -19.13 -4.72
CA LYS A 68 4.18 -18.52 -6.03
C LYS A 68 3.48 -17.16 -6.05
N ILE A 69 4.05 -16.20 -6.79
CA ILE A 69 3.48 -14.84 -6.90
C ILE A 69 2.03 -14.88 -7.37
N GLY A 70 1.72 -15.72 -8.37
CA GLY A 70 0.37 -15.86 -8.92
C GLY A 70 -0.68 -16.42 -7.95
N ASP A 71 -0.27 -16.93 -6.79
CA ASP A 71 -1.22 -17.43 -5.78
C ASP A 71 -1.79 -16.28 -4.93
N TYR A 72 -1.20 -15.08 -4.99
CA TYR A 72 -1.67 -13.93 -4.20
C TYR A 72 -2.82 -13.24 -4.95
N PRO A 73 -4.06 -13.18 -4.44
CA PRO A 73 -5.23 -12.73 -5.22
C PRO A 73 -5.18 -11.31 -5.79
N LEU A 74 -4.20 -10.50 -5.37
CA LEU A 74 -4.00 -9.12 -5.83
C LEU A 74 -2.68 -8.96 -6.60
N TRP A 75 -2.10 -10.07 -7.10
CA TRP A 75 -0.83 -10.06 -7.82
C TRP A 75 -0.89 -9.32 -9.16
N ASP A 76 -2.06 -9.30 -9.79
CA ASP A 76 -2.36 -8.75 -11.12
C ASP A 76 -3.05 -7.38 -11.07
N ALA A 77 -3.10 -6.73 -9.90
CA ALA A 77 -3.67 -5.40 -9.79
C ALA A 77 -3.06 -4.49 -10.84
N CYS A 78 -3.91 -3.80 -11.62
CA CYS A 78 -3.78 -3.07 -12.91
C CYS A 78 -2.56 -2.13 -13.15
N TRP A 79 -1.46 -2.30 -12.43
CA TRP A 79 -0.24 -1.52 -12.41
C TRP A 79 0.99 -2.36 -12.79
N LEU A 80 0.78 -3.60 -13.25
CA LEU A 80 1.75 -4.46 -13.94
C LEU A 80 1.60 -4.37 -15.45
#